data_AF-A0A7S0JAU4-F1
#
_entry.id   AF-A0A7S0JAU4-F1
#
_cell.length_a   1.000
_cell.length_b   1.000
_cell.length_c   1.000
_cell.angle_alpha   90.00
_cell.angle_beta   90.00
_cell.angle_gamma   90.00
#
_symmetry.space_group_name_H-M   'P 1'
#
loop_
_entity.id
_entity.type
_entity.pdbx_description
1 polymer ?
#
loop_
_entity_poly.entity_id
_entity_poly.type
_entity_poly.pdbx_seq_one_letter_code
_entity_poly.pdbx_strand_id
1 'polypeptide(L)'
;VKGYVFRVDGGPSMRMALPKDDKRALGLVQPFLVLQLHVSGDKSFAMELSVTDNARARRRLLFSTSFREPHSTPLHTRIPLAALPRGVWLNLALDLDDLIAN
;
A
#
# COMPACT_ATOMS: atom_id res chain seq x y z
N VAL A 1 18.90 7.56 7.75
CA VAL A 1 18.97 6.15 8.21
C VAL A 1 20.33 5.59 7.83
N LYS A 2 21.09 5.01 8.77
CA LYS A 2 22.33 4.25 8.44
C LYS A 2 21.95 2.78 8.39
N GLY A 3 21.97 2.18 7.20
CA GLY A 3 21.56 0.79 6.99
C GLY A 3 21.36 0.48 5.52
N TYR A 4 21.13 -0.79 5.21
CA TYR A 4 20.78 -1.25 3.86
C TYR A 4 19.29 -1.08 3.61
N VAL A 5 18.95 -0.70 2.39
CA VAL A 5 17.56 -0.48 1.97
C VAL A 5 17.31 -1.18 0.64
N PHE A 6 16.09 -1.66 0.45
CA PHE A 6 15.63 -2.10 -0.86
C PHE A 6 15.24 -0.87 -1.67
N ARG A 7 15.86 -0.69 -2.83
CA ARG A 7 15.52 0.36 -3.78
C ARG A 7 14.72 -0.26 -4.92
N VAL A 8 13.51 0.26 -5.11
CA VAL A 8 12.71 0.00 -6.31
C VAL A 8 12.80 1.25 -7.17
N ASP A 9 13.40 1.11 -8.35
CA ASP A 9 13.51 2.18 -9.34
C ASP A 9 13.27 1.58 -10.73
N GLY A 10 12.54 2.30 -11.57
CA GLY A 10 12.10 1.81 -12.88
C GLY A 10 10.70 2.26 -13.24
N GLY A 11 10.16 1.66 -14.30
CA GLY A 11 8.82 1.94 -14.79
C GLY A 11 7.71 1.23 -13.99
N PRO A 12 6.44 1.36 -14.41
CA PRO A 12 5.27 0.80 -13.71
C PRO A 12 5.29 -0.72 -13.49
N SER A 13 6.10 -1.46 -14.26
CA SER A 13 6.27 -2.91 -14.11
C SER A 13 7.24 -3.31 -13.00
N MET A 14 8.05 -2.38 -12.49
CA MET A 14 9.01 -2.64 -11.42
C MET A 14 8.32 -2.54 -10.06
N ARG A 15 8.09 -3.69 -9.42
CA ARG A 15 7.42 -3.77 -8.12
C ARG A 15 8.06 -4.81 -7.22
N MET A 16 7.96 -4.60 -5.91
CA MET A 16 8.11 -5.67 -4.92
C MET A 16 6.71 -6.24 -4.63
N ALA A 17 6.62 -7.56 -4.50
CA ALA A 17 5.38 -8.25 -4.21
C ALA A 17 5.61 -9.33 -3.15
N LEU A 18 4.63 -9.46 -2.25
CA LEU A 18 4.59 -10.48 -1.22
C LEU A 18 3.13 -10.93 -1.06
N PRO A 19 2.82 -12.25 -1.13
CA PRO A 19 3.73 -13.36 -1.45
C PRO A 19 4.19 -13.37 -2.92
N LYS A 20 5.21 -14.19 -3.24
CA LYS A 20 5.70 -14.35 -4.64
C LYS A 20 4.63 -14.90 -5.58
N ASP A 21 3.69 -15.68 -5.06
CA ASP A 21 2.58 -16.27 -5.81
C ASP A 21 1.27 -15.58 -5.41
N ASP A 22 0.70 -14.81 -6.34
CA ASP A 22 -0.54 -14.03 -6.14
C ASP A 22 -1.77 -14.91 -5.81
N LYS A 23 -1.68 -16.23 -6.04
CA LYS A 23 -2.72 -17.20 -5.66
C LYS A 23 -2.65 -17.58 -4.17
N ARG A 24 -1.52 -17.38 -3.51
CA ARG A 24 -1.34 -17.68 -2.09
C ARG A 24 -1.69 -16.47 -1.24
N ALA A 25 -2.29 -16.72 -0.08
CA ALA A 25 -2.46 -15.71 0.95
C ALA A 25 -1.21 -15.68 1.85
N LEU A 26 -0.85 -14.50 2.35
CA LEU A 26 0.23 -14.35 3.33
C LEU A 26 -0.19 -14.84 4.74
N GLY A 27 -1.51 -14.86 5.03
CA GLY A 27 -2.06 -15.38 6.29
C GLY A 27 -1.84 -14.46 7.49
N LEU A 28 -1.54 -13.18 7.28
CA LEU A 28 -1.39 -12.18 8.34
C LEU A 28 -2.76 -11.72 8.87
N VAL A 29 -2.83 -11.47 10.16
CA VAL A 29 -4.06 -11.10 10.90
C VAL A 29 -3.87 -9.87 11.78
N GLN A 30 -2.74 -9.18 11.65
CA GLN A 30 -2.44 -7.99 12.43
C GLN A 30 -3.30 -6.81 11.95
N PRO A 31 -3.84 -5.99 12.86
CA PRO A 31 -4.71 -4.87 12.50
C PRO A 31 -3.93 -3.70 11.90
N PHE A 32 -2.62 -3.59 12.15
CA PHE A 32 -1.79 -2.52 11.62
C PHE A 32 -0.74 -3.06 10.65
N LEU A 33 -0.62 -2.39 9.49
CA LEU A 33 0.50 -2.52 8.59
C LEU A 33 1.36 -1.25 8.64
N VAL A 34 2.64 -1.39 8.99
CA VAL A 34 3.58 -0.28 9.03
C VAL A 34 4.69 -0.49 8.01
N LEU A 35 4.87 0.48 7.12
CA LEU A 35 5.93 0.47 6.11
C LEU A 35 6.87 1.64 6.32
N GLN A 36 8.14 1.35 6.56
CA GLN A 36 9.18 2.35 6.54
C GLN A 36 9.59 2.62 5.09
N LEU A 37 9.41 3.85 4.64
CA LEU A 37 9.60 4.22 3.24
C LEU A 37 10.21 5.61 3.07
N HIS A 38 10.84 5.80 1.92
CA HIS A 38 11.35 7.07 1.45
C HIS A 38 10.92 7.23 -0.01
N VAL A 39 9.99 8.14 -0.27
CA VAL A 39 9.53 8.45 -1.63
C VAL A 39 10.33 9.61 -2.18
N SER A 40 10.99 9.41 -3.32
CA SER A 40 11.71 10.48 -4.04
C SER A 40 10.75 11.60 -4.44
N GLY A 41 11.25 12.85 -4.43
CA GLY A 41 10.45 14.04 -4.74
C GLY A 41 9.86 14.03 -6.15
N ASP A 42 10.58 13.44 -7.11
CA ASP A 42 10.30 13.47 -8.54
C ASP A 42 9.60 12.21 -9.09
N LYS A 43 9.37 11.20 -8.24
CA LYS A 43 8.82 9.90 -8.67
C LYS A 43 7.41 9.68 -8.13
N SER A 44 6.57 9.04 -8.93
CA SER A 44 5.30 8.51 -8.44
C SER A 44 5.56 7.30 -7.52
N PHE A 45 4.73 7.20 -6.49
CA PHE A 45 4.66 6.04 -5.62
C PHE A 45 3.24 5.49 -5.62
N ALA A 46 3.13 4.17 -5.65
CA ALA A 46 1.89 3.44 -5.52
C ALA A 46 2.13 2.14 -4.74
N MET A 47 1.08 1.68 -4.08
CA MET A 47 1.07 0.43 -3.34
C MET A 47 -0.29 -0.22 -3.46
N GLU A 48 -0.30 -1.54 -3.45
CA GLU A 48 -1.50 -2.34 -3.44
C GLU A 48 -1.51 -3.27 -2.23
N LEU A 49 -2.65 -3.37 -1.57
CA LEU A 49 -2.91 -4.32 -0.50
C LEU A 49 -4.17 -5.12 -0.80
N SER A 50 -4.07 -6.44 -0.68
CA SER A 50 -5.24 -7.32 -0.68
C SER A 50 -5.54 -7.75 0.76
N VAL A 51 -6.72 -7.40 1.26
CA VAL A 51 -7.19 -7.74 2.61
C VAL A 51 -8.41 -8.64 2.50
N THR A 52 -8.53 -9.62 3.39
CA THR A 52 -9.76 -10.41 3.53
C THR A 52 -10.52 -9.88 4.73
N ASP A 53 -11.76 -9.44 4.52
CA ASP A 53 -12.59 -8.90 5.60
C ASP A 53 -13.29 -10.01 6.43
N ASN A 54 -14.05 -9.58 7.44
CA ASN A 54 -14.82 -10.48 8.30
C ASN A 54 -15.93 -11.24 7.55
N ALA A 55 -16.38 -10.73 6.40
CA ALA A 55 -17.32 -11.43 5.50
C ALA A 55 -16.61 -12.43 4.58
N ARG A 56 -15.30 -12.66 4.77
CA ARG A 56 -14.43 -13.48 3.93
C ARG A 56 -14.33 -12.99 2.49
N ALA A 57 -14.65 -11.73 2.24
CA ALA A 57 -14.49 -11.10 0.94
C ALA A 57 -13.08 -10.53 0.80
N ARG A 58 -12.43 -10.81 -0.33
CA ARG A 58 -11.13 -10.23 -0.67
C ARG A 58 -11.35 -8.83 -1.25
N ARG A 59 -10.84 -7.81 -0.56
CA ARG A 59 -10.86 -6.40 -0.95
C ARG A 59 -9.48 -5.95 -1.39
N ARG A 60 -9.43 -5.14 -2.45
CA ARG A 60 -8.20 -4.60 -3.01
C ARG A 60 -8.13 -3.09 -2.73
N LEU A 61 -7.14 -2.69 -1.94
CA LEU A 61 -6.84 -1.31 -1.62
C LEU A 61 -5.68 -0.84 -2.48
N LEU A 62 -5.90 0.22 -3.25
CA LEU A 62 -4.92 0.83 -4.15
C LEU A 62 -4.57 2.22 -3.61
N PHE A 63 -3.33 2.41 -3.21
CA PHE A 63 -2.81 3.69 -2.77
C PHE A 63 -1.94 4.27 -3.88
N SER A 64 -2.15 5.52 -4.26
CA SER A 64 -1.29 6.15 -5.26
C SER A 64 -1.18 7.66 -5.08
N THR A 65 0.03 8.16 -5.30
CA THR A 65 0.30 9.60 -5.40
C THR A 65 -0.25 10.22 -6.69
N SER A 66 -0.68 9.42 -7.66
CA SER A 66 -1.33 9.89 -8.89
C SER A 66 -2.86 10.01 -8.80
N PHE A 67 -3.48 9.45 -7.75
CA PHE A 67 -4.92 9.58 -7.54
C PHE A 67 -5.23 10.97 -6.97
N ARG A 68 -6.30 11.58 -7.49
CA ARG A 68 -6.75 12.90 -7.05
C ARG A 68 -7.85 12.80 -6.00
N GLU A 69 -8.76 11.84 -6.19
CA GLU A 69 -9.93 11.66 -5.36
C GLU A 69 -10.03 10.20 -4.91
N PRO A 70 -10.57 9.96 -3.70
CA PRO A 70 -10.89 8.62 -3.27
C PRO A 70 -12.05 8.06 -4.09
N HIS A 71 -12.01 6.77 -4.37
CA HIS A 71 -13.08 6.06 -5.07
C HIS A 71 -13.20 4.65 -4.53
N SER A 72 -14.40 4.25 -4.11
CA SER A 72 -14.64 2.91 -3.56
C SER A 72 -15.77 2.20 -4.27
N THR A 73 -15.57 0.90 -4.45
CA THR A 73 -16.53 -0.11 -4.89
C THR A 73 -16.47 -1.25 -3.87
N PRO A 74 -17.44 -2.18 -3.85
CA PRO A 74 -17.44 -3.28 -2.89
C PRO A 74 -16.13 -4.10 -2.83
N LEU A 75 -15.41 -4.23 -3.95
CA LEU A 75 -14.19 -5.02 -4.05
C LEU A 75 -12.90 -4.20 -4.19
N HIS A 76 -12.99 -2.92 -4.55
CA HIS A 76 -11.83 -2.08 -4.86
C HIS A 76 -11.98 -0.69 -4.26
N THR A 77 -10.95 -0.24 -3.55
CA THR A 77 -10.85 1.12 -3.04
C THR A 77 -9.56 1.76 -3.55
N ARG A 78 -9.67 2.99 -4.05
CA ARG A 78 -8.56 3.84 -4.48
C ARG A 78 -8.40 4.98 -3.48
N ILE A 79 -7.19 5.14 -2.97
CA ILE A 79 -6.86 6.09 -1.89
C ILE A 79 -5.73 7.01 -2.39
N PRO A 80 -6.00 8.32 -2.51
CA PRO A 80 -4.97 9.31 -2.81
C PRO A 80 -3.90 9.38 -1.73
N LEU A 81 -2.64 9.42 -2.15
CA LEU A 81 -1.49 9.71 -1.28
C LEU A 81 -1.01 11.16 -1.47
N ALA A 82 -1.94 12.10 -1.66
CA ALA A 82 -1.62 13.49 -1.95
C ALA A 82 -0.85 14.18 -0.81
N ALA A 83 -1.12 13.81 0.44
CA ALA A 83 -0.47 14.35 1.63
C ALA A 83 0.81 13.58 2.05
N LEU A 84 1.26 12.59 1.27
CA LEU A 84 2.42 11.78 1.64
C LEU A 84 3.71 12.64 1.56
N PRO A 85 4.44 12.81 2.68
CA PRO A 85 5.72 13.51 2.67
C PRO A 85 6.74 12.87 1.72
N ARG A 86 7.52 13.70 1.03
CA ARG A 86 8.54 13.27 0.05
C ARG A 86 9.93 13.72 0.47
N GLY A 87 10.95 13.00 0.02
CA GLY A 87 12.36 13.30 0.33
C GLY A 87 12.74 13.10 1.79
N VAL A 88 11.88 12.42 2.56
CA VAL A 88 12.09 12.12 3.98
C VAL A 88 11.80 10.65 4.24
N TRP A 89 12.46 10.09 5.25
CA TRP A 89 12.11 8.78 5.77
C TRP A 89 10.88 8.91 6.66
N LEU A 90 9.89 8.04 6.44
CA LEU A 90 8.66 8.01 7.24
C LEU A 90 8.22 6.57 7.49
N ASN A 91 7.36 6.41 8.50
CA ASN A 91 6.62 5.17 8.73
C ASN A 91 5.17 5.41 8.33
N LEU A 92 4.72 4.77 7.24
CA LEU A 92 3.33 4.76 6.82
C LEU A 92 2.62 3.69 7.62
N ALA A 93 1.86 4.09 8.62
CA ALA A 93 1.02 3.21 9.42
C ALA A 93 -0.40 3.19 8.85
N LEU A 94 -0.91 2.00 8.57
CA LEU A 94 -2.26 1.76 8.09
C LEU A 94 -3.02 0.95 9.13
N ASP A 95 -4.12 1.53 9.62
CA ASP A 95 -5.14 0.80 10.38
C ASP A 95 -6.00 0.02 9.38
N LEU A 96 -5.79 -1.29 9.31
CA LEU A 96 -6.46 -2.15 8.35
C LEU A 96 -7.92 -2.39 8.74
N ASP A 97 -8.24 -2.37 10.03
CA ASP A 97 -9.61 -2.55 10.51
C ASP A 97 -10.45 -1.33 10.15
N ASP A 98 -9.92 -0.12 10.37
CA ASP A 98 -10.60 1.14 9.97
C ASP A 98 -10.72 1.25 8.45
N LEU A 99 -9.69 0.86 7.69
CA LEU A 99 -9.72 0.90 6.23
C LEU A 99 -10.74 -0.05 5.57
N ILE A 100 -11.15 -1.10 6.28
CA ILE A 100 -12.14 -2.07 5.77
C ILE A 100 -13.48 -2.00 6.50
N ALA A 101 -13.57 -1.24 7.60
CA ALA A 101 -14.81 -0.91 8.27
C ALA A 101 -15.70 -0.11 7.29
N ASN A 102 -16.87 -0.67 6.97
CA ASN A 102 -17.94 0.04 6.27
C ASN A 102 -19.07 0.33 7.25
#